data_AF-A0A976E3B9-F1
#
_entry.id   AF-A0A976E3B9-F1
#
_cell.length_a   1.000
_cell.length_b   1.000
_cell.length_c   1.000
_cell.angle_alpha   90.00
_cell.angle_beta   90.00
_cell.angle_gamma   90.00
#
_symmetry.space_group_name_H-M   'P 1'
#
loop_
_entity.id
_entity.type
_entity.pdbx_description
1 polymer ?
#
loop_
_entity_poly.entity_id
_entity_poly.type
_entity_poly.pdbx_seq_one_letter_code
_entity_poly.pdbx_strand_id
1 'polypeptide(L)' 'TFRIAWNEFILALVLTDRHTRTLPVAASLFITDMGVDWGKVMAMGSLIAIPPLIFTFVAARQIIGGLTAGAVKG' A
#
# COMPACT_ATOMS: atom_id res chain seq x y z
N THR A 1 1.53 11.68 4.84
CA THR A 1 2.44 11.31 3.72
C THR A 1 1.85 10.17 2.92
N PHE A 2 2.09 10.11 1.61
CA PHE A 2 1.54 9.08 0.69
C PHE A 2 1.66 7.65 1.23
N ARG A 3 2.85 7.24 1.70
CA ARG A 3 3.11 5.90 2.27
C ARG A 3 2.16 5.53 3.41
N ILE A 4 1.93 6.47 4.34
CA ILE A 4 1.11 6.25 5.54
C ILE A 4 -0.36 6.08 5.11
N ALA A 5 -0.87 6.99 4.28
CA ALA A 5 -2.24 6.89 3.78
C ALA A 5 -2.48 5.63 2.93
N TRP A 6 -1.47 5.19 2.17
CA TRP A 6 -1.54 3.98 1.35
C TRP A 6 -1.55 2.68 2.17
N ASN A 7 -0.90 2.68 3.35
CA ASN A 7 -0.82 1.52 4.23
C ASN A 7 -1.99 1.45 5.23
N GLU A 8 -2.80 2.50 5.32
CA GLU A 8 -3.88 2.60 6.29
C GLU A 8 -5.06 1.68 5.92
N PHE A 9 -5.13 0.53 6.59
CA PHE A 9 -6.16 -0.49 6.34
C PHE A 9 -7.41 -0.31 7.21
N ILE A 10 -7.23 -0.07 8.51
CA ILE A 10 -8.33 -0.10 9.48
C ILE A 10 -9.30 1.06 9.24
N LEU A 11 -8.79 2.27 9.05
CA LEU A 11 -9.62 3.43 8.76
C LEU A 11 -10.41 3.25 7.45
N ALA A 12 -9.77 2.71 6.41
CA ALA A 12 -10.42 2.45 5.14
C ALA A 12 -11.49 1.36 5.27
N LEU A 13 -11.26 0.31 6.07
CA LEU A 13 -12.24 -0.73 6.31
C LEU A 13 -13.52 -0.20 6.96
N VAL A 14 -13.40 0.77 7.86
CA VAL A 14 -14.54 1.33 8.61
C VAL A 14 -15.30 2.39 7.78
N LEU A 15 -14.58 3.21 7.00
CA LEU A 15 -15.17 4.38 6.33
C LEU A 15 -15.58 4.14 4.87
N THR A 16 -15.17 3.03 4.24
CA THR A 16 -15.47 2.77 2.83
C THR A 16 -16.68 1.86 2.65
N ASP A 17 -17.45 2.14 1.60
CA ASP A 17 -18.58 1.32 1.16
C ASP A 17 -18.21 0.63 -0.17
N ARG A 18 -19.07 -0.25 -0.71
CA ARG A 18 -18.80 -1.11 -1.88
C ARG A 18 -18.17 -0.39 -3.08
N HIS A 19 -18.54 0.86 -3.32
CA HIS A 19 -18.03 1.67 -4.44
C HIS A 19 -16.79 2.50 -4.11
N THR A 20 -16.43 2.65 -2.83
CA THR A 20 -15.31 3.48 -2.37
C THR A 20 -14.20 2.67 -1.71
N ARG A 21 -14.24 1.34 -1.80
CA ARG A 21 -13.23 0.45 -1.22
C ARG A 21 -11.84 0.73 -1.78
N THR A 22 -10.87 0.79 -0.89
CA THR A 22 -9.46 0.84 -1.27
C THR A 22 -8.96 -0.56 -1.65
N LEU A 23 -7.87 -0.63 -2.43
CA LEU A 23 -7.29 -1.92 -2.86
C LEU A 23 -7.00 -2.89 -1.69
N PRO A 24 -6.44 -2.44 -0.55
CA PRO A 24 -6.23 -3.33 0.60
C PRO A 24 -7.53 -3.90 1.19
N VAL A 25 -8.60 -3.09 1.23
CA VAL A 25 -9.94 -3.51 1.71
C VAL A 25 -10.60 -4.46 0.72
N ALA A 26 -10.36 -4.32 -0.58
CA ALA A 26 -10.86 -5.26 -1.58
C ALA A 26 -10.16 -6.63 -1.49
N ALA A 27 -8.87 -6.66 -1.15
CA ALA A 27 -8.09 -7.90 -1.04
C ALA A 27 -8.54 -8.79 0.13
N SER A 28 -8.99 -8.20 1.24
CA SER A 28 -9.49 -8.98 2.38
C SER A 28 -10.78 -9.73 2.06
N LEU A 29 -11.54 -9.34 1.03
CA LEU A 29 -12.76 -10.04 0.60
C LEU A 29 -12.50 -11.42 0.00
N PHE A 30 -11.25 -11.73 -0.38
CA PHE A 30 -10.87 -13.05 -0.89
C PHE A 30 -10.45 -14.04 0.20
N ILE A 31 -10.44 -13.57 1.46
CA ILE A 31 -10.34 -14.40 2.65
C ILE A 31 -11.78 -14.60 3.12
N THR A 32 -12.32 -15.80 2.90
CA THR A 32 -13.71 -16.12 3.24
C THR A 32 -13.75 -17.28 4.23
N ASP A 33 -14.89 -17.47 4.90
CA ASP A 33 -15.09 -18.57 5.85
C ASP A 33 -14.99 -19.95 5.16
N MET A 34 -15.18 -20.01 3.84
CA MET A 34 -15.05 -21.23 3.04
C MET A 34 -13.60 -21.52 2.59
N GLY A 35 -12.66 -20.62 2.90
CA GLY A 35 -11.26 -20.75 2.54
C GLY A 35 -10.67 -19.49 1.89
N VAL A 36 -9.36 -19.56 1.66
CA VAL A 36 -8.57 -18.47 1.07
C VAL A 36 -8.29 -18.77 -0.40
N ASP A 37 -8.71 -17.87 -1.28
CA ASP A 37 -8.31 -17.91 -2.69
C ASP A 37 -6.92 -17.28 -2.85
N TRP A 38 -5.88 -18.10 -2.64
CA TRP A 38 -4.48 -17.66 -2.71
C TRP A 38 -4.11 -17.03 -4.05
N GLY A 39 -4.72 -17.47 -5.16
CA GLY A 39 -4.48 -16.89 -6.48
C GLY A 39 -4.94 -15.44 -6.55
N LYS A 40 -6.17 -15.17 -6.11
CA LYS A 40 -6.72 -13.81 -6.08
C LYS A 40 -6.04 -12.92 -5.05
N VAL A 41 -5.71 -13.46 -3.87
CA VAL A 41 -4.98 -12.73 -2.82
C VAL A 41 -3.59 -12.30 -3.31
N MET A 42 -2.83 -13.21 -3.94
CA MET A 42 -1.49 -12.88 -4.43
C MET A 42 -1.54 -11.90 -5.61
N ALA A 43 -2.50 -12.05 -6.53
CA ALA A 43 -2.68 -11.11 -7.63
C ALA A 43 -3.00 -9.68 -7.15
N MET A 44 -3.91 -9.55 -6.17
CA MET A 44 -4.16 -8.25 -5.55
C MET A 44 -2.97 -7.73 -4.75
N GLY A 45 -2.26 -8.61 -4.03
CA GLY A 45 -1.06 -8.24 -3.29
C GLY A 45 0.02 -7.63 -4.19
N SER A 46 0.27 -8.22 -5.36
CA SER A 46 1.17 -7.64 -6.37
C SER A 46 0.68 -6.28 -6.85
N LEU A 47 -0.62 -6.13 -7.13
CA LEU A 47 -1.19 -4.86 -7.58
C LEU A 47 -1.10 -3.75 -6.52
N ILE A 48 -1.30 -4.08 -5.25
CA ILE A 48 -1.18 -3.15 -4.11
C ILE A 48 0.27 -2.66 -3.95
N ALA A 49 1.26 -3.50 -4.27
CA ALA A 49 2.67 -3.15 -4.17
C ALA A 49 3.17 -2.22 -5.30
N ILE A 50 2.51 -2.19 -6.47
CA ILE A 50 2.97 -1.43 -7.64
C ILE A 50 3.03 0.09 -7.37
N PRO A 51 1.96 0.77 -6.90
CA PRO A 51 1.99 2.22 -6.69
C PRO A 51 3.09 2.71 -5.72
N PRO A 52 3.31 2.09 -4.54
CA PRO A 52 4.38 2.50 -3.65
C PRO A 52 5.76 2.20 -4.24
N LEU A 53 5.92 1.13 -5.03
CA LEU A 53 7.17 0.87 -5.75
C LEU A 53 7.45 1.95 -6.80
N ILE A 54 6.47 2.33 -7.61
CA ILE A 54 6.61 3.41 -8.61
C ILE A 54 6.97 4.72 -7.91
N PHE A 55 6.25 5.08 -6.86
CA PHE A 55 6.53 6.30 -6.10
C PHE A 55 7.95 6.29 -5.54
N THR A 56 8.37 5.17 -4.96
CA THR A 56 9.72 5.01 -4.42
C THR A 56 10.78 5.10 -5.52
N PHE A 57 10.53 4.52 -6.69
CA PHE A 57 11.47 4.54 -7.82
C PHE A 57 11.67 5.96 -8.38
N VAL A 58 10.56 6.70 -8.55
CA VAL A 58 10.60 8.10 -9.02
C VAL A 58 11.23 9.01 -7.97
N ALA A 59 10.88 8.82 -6.71
CA ALA A 59 11.40 9.61 -5.60
C ALA A 59 12.77 9.13 -5.09
N ALA A 60 13.36 8.07 -5.66
CA ALA A 60 14.56 7.41 -5.13
C ALA A 60 15.73 8.39 -4.98
N ARG A 61 15.94 9.27 -5.97
CA ARG A 61 17.00 10.28 -5.94
C ARG A 61 16.77 11.34 -4.85
N GLN A 62 15.54 11.80 -4.68
CA GLN A 62 15.18 12.78 -3.64
C GLN A 62 15.22 12.15 -2.24
N ILE A 63 14.82 10.90 -2.10
CA ILE A 63 14.88 10.16 -0.82
C ILE A 63 16.35 9.95 -0.42
N ILE A 64 17.20 9.49 -1.33
CA ILE A 64 18.64 9.31 -1.07
C ILE A 64 19.30 10.66 -0.75
N GLY A 65 19.03 11.70 -1.54
CA GLY A 65 19.56 13.04 -1.31
C GLY A 65 19.07 13.69 -0.01
N GLY A 66 17.82 13.45 0.38
CA GLY A 66 17.25 13.92 1.65
C GLY A 66 17.82 13.17 2.87
N LEU A 67 18.08 11.86 2.74
CA LEU A 67 18.75 11.06 3.76
C LEU A 67 20.21 11.51 3.95
N THR A 68 20.95 11.77 2.86
CA THR A 68 22.33 12.27 2.97
C THR A 68 22.38 13.71 3.46
N ALA A 69 21.46 14.58 3.05
CA ALA A 69 21.39 15.96 3.54
C ALA A 69 21.06 16.04 5.04
N GLY A 70 20.27 15.10 5.57
CA GLY A 70 20.02 14.95 7.01
C GLY A 70 21.16 14.26 7.78
N ALA A 71 22.03 13.51 7.10
CA ALA A 71 23.18 12.83 7.71
C ALA A 71 24.39 13.76 7.92
N VAL A 72 24.48 14.88 7.18
CA VAL A 72 25.54 15.89 7.37
C VAL A 72 25.03 17.05 8.22
N LYS A 73 24.74 16.78 9.50
CA LYS A 73 24.75 17.75 10.61
C LYS A 73 24.67 16.99 11.94
N GLY A 74 25.78 16.33 12.23
CA GLY A 74 26.22 15.86 13.54
C GLY A 74 27.74 16.04 13.56
#